data_AF-W9HXM1-F1
#
_entry.id   AF-W9HXM1-F1
#
_cell.length_a   1.000
_cell.length_b   1.000
_cell.length_c   1.000
_cell.angle_alpha   90.00
_cell.angle_beta   90.00
_cell.angle_gamma   90.00
#
_symmetry.space_group_name_H-M   'P 1'
#
loop_
_entity.id
_entity.type
_entity.pdbx_description
1 polymer ?
#
loop_
_entity_poly.entity_id
_entity_poly.type
_entity_poly.pdbx_seq_one_letter_code
_entity_poly.pdbx_strand_id
1 'polypeptide(L)'
;MANPTRFLHIVPPGGMQLPGLPNIPAGTSVGAGAFMLHHNPEEMLRDSFYFGARSRQCIARNLASDGLWRVAQALVLSDVLRGAMVVQYKTEIVEWSNAKIVDEKIEVHW
;
A
#
# COMPACT_ATOMS: atom_id res chain seq x y z
N MET A 1 0.32 -0.03 -7.39
CA MET A 1 0.18 -1.26 -6.57
C MET A 1 0.13 -0.84 -5.12
N ALA A 2 -0.98 -1.11 -4.44
CA ALA A 2 -1.17 -0.81 -3.03
C ALA A 2 -0.40 -1.81 -2.18
N ASN A 3 0.05 -1.39 -0.99
CA ASN A 3 0.59 -2.32 -0.01
C ASN A 3 -0.50 -3.33 0.44
N PRO A 4 -0.28 -4.66 0.39
CA PRO A 4 -1.19 -5.68 0.90
C PRO A 4 -1.30 -5.70 2.45
N THR A 5 -0.80 -4.68 3.14
CA THR A 5 -0.93 -4.55 4.60
C THR A 5 -2.36 -4.76 5.05
N ARG A 6 -2.50 -5.72 5.96
CA ARG A 6 -3.73 -5.99 6.68
C ARG A 6 -3.76 -5.13 7.92
N PHE A 7 -4.70 -4.19 7.96
CA PHE A 7 -4.94 -3.37 9.14
C PHE A 7 -5.80 -4.14 10.13
N LEU A 8 -5.17 -4.97 10.95
CA LEU A 8 -5.84 -5.85 11.90
C LEU A 8 -6.36 -5.08 13.12
N HIS A 9 -7.59 -5.39 13.51
CA HIS A 9 -8.28 -4.90 14.69
C HIS A 9 -9.02 -6.04 15.38
N ILE A 10 -9.15 -5.97 16.71
CA ILE A 10 -9.97 -6.90 17.48
C ILE A 10 -11.32 -6.23 17.75
N VAL A 11 -12.40 -6.96 17.50
CA VAL A 11 -13.76 -6.51 17.79
C VAL A 11 -13.95 -6.36 19.31
N PRO A 12 -14.47 -5.23 19.80
CA PRO A 12 -14.63 -4.98 21.23
C PRO A 12 -15.65 -5.90 21.90
N PRO A 13 -15.71 -5.96 23.25
CA PRO A 13 -16.60 -6.84 24.01
C PRO A 13 -18.10 -6.76 23.66
N GLY A 14 -18.58 -5.64 23.10
CA GLY A 14 -19.98 -5.46 22.68
C GLY A 14 -20.31 -6.00 21.29
N GLY A 15 -19.35 -6.60 20.58
CA GLY A 15 -19.49 -6.93 19.15
C GLY A 15 -19.37 -5.70 18.25
N MET A 16 -19.61 -5.89 16.95
CA MET A 16 -19.61 -4.82 15.96
C MET A 16 -20.70 -5.06 14.93
N GLN A 17 -21.65 -4.13 14.85
CA GLN A 17 -22.66 -4.11 13.81
C GLN A 17 -22.20 -3.21 12.66
N LEU A 18 -22.12 -3.77 11.45
CA LEU A 18 -21.85 -3.01 10.22
C LEU A 18 -23.14 -2.94 9.37
N PRO A 19 -23.38 -1.83 8.64
CA PRO A 19 -24.52 -1.74 7.74
C PRO A 19 -24.49 -2.85 6.69
N GLY A 20 -25.61 -3.55 6.51
CA GLY A 20 -25.74 -4.61 5.50
C GLY A 20 -25.01 -5.93 5.81
N LEU A 21 -24.40 -6.07 6.98
CA LEU A 21 -23.72 -7.30 7.42
C LEU A 21 -24.28 -7.83 8.75
N PRO A 22 -24.14 -9.13 9.04
CA PRO A 22 -24.45 -9.67 10.36
C PRO A 22 -23.56 -9.06 11.45
N ASN A 23 -24.03 -9.09 12.71
CA ASN A 23 -23.24 -8.67 13.86
C ASN A 23 -21.97 -9.52 13.98
N ILE A 24 -20.81 -8.86 14.12
CA ILE A 24 -19.52 -9.52 14.28
C ILE A 24 -19.28 -9.76 15.79
N PRO A 25 -19.00 -11.00 16.22
CA PRO A 25 -18.79 -11.31 17.64
C PRO A 25 -17.59 -10.60 18.25
N ALA A 26 -17.69 -10.31 19.55
CA ALA A 26 -16.58 -9.82 20.37
C ALA A 26 -15.34 -10.72 20.28
N GLY A 27 -14.15 -10.12 20.29
CA GLY A 27 -12.87 -10.85 20.20
C GLY A 27 -12.50 -11.34 18.80
N THR A 28 -13.38 -11.18 17.80
CA THR A 28 -13.07 -11.53 16.41
C THR A 28 -11.94 -10.63 15.86
N SER A 29 -10.97 -11.22 15.17
CA SER A 29 -9.93 -10.48 14.45
C SER A 29 -10.45 -10.10 13.06
N VAL A 30 -10.57 -8.80 12.80
CA VAL A 30 -11.01 -8.24 11.52
C VAL A 30 -9.89 -7.41 10.91
N GLY A 31 -9.76 -7.42 9.58
CA GLY A 31 -8.73 -6.66 8.90
C GLY A 31 -9.24 -6.04 7.61
N ALA A 32 -8.81 -4.81 7.32
CA ALA A 32 -8.96 -4.20 6.00
C ALA A 32 -7.68 -4.42 5.20
N GLY A 33 -7.80 -4.94 3.98
CA GLY A 33 -6.69 -5.04 3.03
C GLY A 33 -6.66 -3.79 2.14
N ALA A 34 -5.60 -2.98 2.24
CA ALA A 34 -5.48 -1.75 1.44
C ALA A 34 -5.55 -2.02 -0.07
N PHE A 35 -4.99 -3.16 -0.51
CA PHE A 35 -5.05 -3.63 -1.89
C PHE A 35 -6.48 -3.86 -2.40
N MET A 36 -7.34 -4.48 -1.59
CA MET A 36 -8.72 -4.73 -2.01
C MET A 36 -9.53 -3.44 -2.13
N LEU A 37 -9.24 -2.46 -1.28
CA LEU A 37 -9.89 -1.16 -1.34
C LEU A 37 -9.46 -0.41 -2.61
N HIS A 38 -8.15 -0.42 -2.93
CA HIS A 38 -7.50 0.33 -4.03
C HIS A 38 -8.21 0.23 -5.38
N HIS A 39 -8.88 -0.89 -5.68
CA HIS A 39 -9.55 -1.13 -6.95
C HIS A 39 -10.92 -0.44 -7.10
N ASN A 40 -11.37 0.38 -6.14
CA ASN A 40 -12.55 1.23 -6.29
C ASN A 40 -12.17 2.62 -6.88
N PRO A 41 -12.51 2.94 -8.14
CA PRO A 41 -11.76 3.94 -8.93
C PRO A 41 -11.96 5.42 -8.54
N GLU A 42 -13.16 5.87 -8.16
CA GLU A 42 -13.41 7.31 -7.94
C GLU A 42 -13.05 7.78 -6.53
N GLU A 43 -13.44 7.03 -5.49
CA GLU A 43 -13.26 7.45 -4.10
C GLU A 43 -11.80 7.33 -3.64
N MET A 44 -11.04 6.42 -4.22
CA MET A 44 -9.67 6.10 -3.79
C MET A 44 -8.61 7.08 -4.26
N LEU A 45 -8.90 7.91 -5.26
CA LEU A 45 -8.02 9.02 -5.65
C LEU A 45 -7.98 10.12 -4.58
N ARG A 46 -9.10 10.32 -3.85
CA ARG A 46 -9.19 11.26 -2.73
C ARG A 46 -8.80 10.60 -1.41
N ASP A 47 -9.42 9.47 -1.08
CA ASP A 47 -9.32 8.82 0.23
C ASP A 47 -8.46 7.55 0.16
N SER A 48 -7.22 7.71 -0.29
CA SER A 48 -6.30 6.60 -0.40
C SER A 48 -5.98 5.97 0.96
N PHE A 49 -6.01 4.64 1.00
CA PHE A 49 -5.77 3.83 2.19
C PHE A 49 -4.31 3.33 2.32
N TYR A 50 -3.39 3.77 1.45
CA TYR A 50 -1.98 3.31 1.46
C TYR A 50 -1.25 3.61 2.77
N PHE A 51 -1.60 4.70 3.43
CA PHE A 51 -1.03 5.11 4.72
C PHE A 51 -1.92 4.74 5.91
N GLY A 52 -2.93 3.89 5.71
CA GLY A 52 -3.98 3.66 6.69
C GLY A 52 -4.91 4.87 6.85
N ALA A 53 -5.79 4.82 7.84
CA ALA A 53 -6.81 5.84 8.08
C ALA A 53 -7.05 6.11 9.57
N ARG A 54 -7.65 7.28 9.84
CA ARG A 54 -8.08 7.73 11.18
C ARG A 54 -6.92 7.71 12.18
N SER A 55 -7.17 7.29 13.43
CA SER A 55 -6.22 7.38 14.56
C SER A 55 -4.96 6.53 14.41
N ARG A 56 -4.93 5.58 13.47
CA ARG A 56 -3.75 4.76 13.16
C ARG A 56 -3.16 5.05 11.78
N GLN A 57 -3.53 6.17 11.18
CA GLN A 57 -2.90 6.63 9.95
C GLN A 57 -1.42 6.94 10.19
N CYS A 58 -0.57 6.60 9.23
CA CYS A 58 0.86 6.85 9.29
C CYS A 58 1.14 8.35 9.52
N ILE A 59 1.76 8.66 10.66
CA ILE A 59 2.17 10.03 11.01
C ILE A 59 3.20 10.60 10.03
N ALA A 60 4.01 9.72 9.43
CA ALA A 60 5.04 10.08 8.46
C ALA A 60 4.54 10.15 7.01
N ARG A 61 3.22 10.07 6.75
CA ARG A 61 2.67 10.06 5.37
C ARG A 61 3.17 11.24 4.54
N ASN A 62 3.24 12.43 5.12
CA ASN A 62 3.64 13.64 4.41
C ASN A 62 5.12 13.58 4.02
N LEU A 63 5.99 13.14 4.94
CA LEU A 63 7.42 12.98 4.70
C LEU A 63 7.69 11.88 3.64
N ALA A 64 7.00 10.74 3.74
CA ALA A 64 7.11 9.66 2.78
C ALA A 64 6.65 10.09 1.37
N SER A 65 5.52 10.80 1.27
CA SER A 65 5.02 11.33 0.01
C SER A 65 5.95 12.39 -0.59
N ASP A 66 6.43 13.34 0.22
CA ASP A 66 7.38 14.37 -0.24
C ASP A 66 8.69 13.74 -0.74
N GLY A 67 9.23 12.76 -0.02
CA GLY A 67 10.40 12.00 -0.45
C GLY A 67 10.17 11.29 -1.79
N LEU A 68 9.04 10.60 -1.96
CA LEU A 68 8.70 9.91 -3.21
C LEU A 68 8.61 10.89 -4.39
N TRP A 69 7.91 12.02 -4.21
CA TRP A 69 7.76 13.03 -5.26
C TRP A 69 9.09 13.65 -5.65
N ARG A 70 9.93 14.00 -4.67
CA ARG A 70 11.25 14.60 -4.92
C ARG A 70 12.18 13.62 -5.63
N VAL A 71 12.21 12.36 -5.22
CA VAL A 71 13.03 11.32 -5.86
C VAL A 71 12.56 11.07 -7.28
N ALA A 72 11.25 10.95 -7.51
CA ALA A 72 10.69 10.76 -8.85
C ALA A 72 11.05 11.95 -9.77
N GLN A 73 10.91 13.19 -9.27
CA GLN A 73 11.30 14.38 -10.01
C GLN A 73 12.80 14.37 -10.34
N ALA A 74 13.66 14.10 -9.36
CA ALA A 74 15.11 14.06 -9.56
C ALA A 74 15.53 12.98 -10.57
N LEU A 75 14.89 11.80 -10.53
CA LEU A 75 15.13 10.71 -11.46
C LEU A 75 14.78 11.12 -12.90
N VAL A 76 13.64 11.80 -13.09
CA VAL A 76 13.21 12.29 -14.42
C VAL A 76 14.12 13.41 -14.92
N LEU A 77 14.47 14.38 -14.07
CA LEU A 77 15.30 15.53 -14.47
C LEU A 77 16.76 15.15 -14.73
N SER A 78 17.30 14.19 -13.99
CA SER A 78 18.67 13.70 -14.21
C SER A 78 18.79 12.82 -15.45
N ASP A 79 17.67 12.25 -15.92
CA ASP A 79 17.60 11.45 -17.14
C ASP A 79 18.60 10.26 -17.14
N VAL A 80 18.96 9.80 -15.94
CA VAL A 80 19.99 8.77 -15.71
C VAL A 80 19.60 7.40 -16.30
N LEU A 81 18.31 7.19 -16.55
CA LEU A 81 17.78 5.97 -17.14
C LEU A 81 17.70 6.02 -18.67
N ARG A 82 18.18 7.08 -19.34
CA ARG A 82 18.21 7.15 -20.81
C ARG A 82 19.04 6.00 -21.38
N GLY A 83 18.43 5.21 -22.26
CA GLY A 83 19.07 4.06 -22.90
C GLY A 83 19.16 2.80 -22.03
N ALA A 84 18.69 2.84 -20.77
CA ALA A 84 18.72 1.69 -19.89
C ALA A 84 17.78 0.57 -20.39
N MET A 85 18.27 -0.67 -20.39
CA MET A 85 17.52 -1.89 -20.69
C MET A 85 17.35 -2.72 -19.43
N VAL A 86 16.18 -3.36 -19.30
CA VAL A 86 15.87 -4.24 -18.16
C VAL A 86 16.65 -5.54 -18.28
N VAL A 87 17.28 -5.97 -17.19
CA VAL A 87 18.01 -7.26 -17.15
C VAL A 87 17.04 -8.45 -17.07
N GLN A 88 15.90 -8.24 -16.43
CA GLN A 88 14.88 -9.26 -16.17
C GLN A 88 13.57 -8.92 -16.88
N TYR A 89 12.90 -9.95 -17.40
CA TYR A 89 11.62 -9.82 -18.08
C TYR A 89 10.47 -9.47 -17.13
N LYS A 90 10.52 -9.98 -15.89
CA LYS A 90 9.45 -9.85 -14.90
C LYS A 90 10.05 -9.61 -13.52
N THR A 91 9.50 -8.62 -12.83
CA THR A 91 9.72 -8.43 -11.39
C THR A 91 8.71 -9.26 -10.62
N GLU A 92 9.19 -10.15 -9.76
CA GLU A 92 8.33 -10.92 -8.87
C GLU A 92 8.12 -10.18 -7.56
N ILE A 93 6.88 -10.22 -7.06
CA ILE A 93 6.48 -9.56 -5.82
C ILE A 93 5.85 -10.61 -4.93
N VAL A 94 6.35 -10.70 -3.70
CA VAL A 94 5.74 -11.51 -2.65
C VAL A 94 4.84 -10.61 -1.81
N GLU A 95 3.59 -11.01 -1.67
CA GLU A 95 2.57 -10.30 -0.90
C GLU A 95 2.14 -11.15 0.30
N TRP A 96 2.41 -10.66 1.52
CA TRP A 96 1.84 -11.23 2.74
C TRP A 96 1.27 -10.13 3.65
N SER A 97 2.15 -9.41 4.36
CA SER A 97 1.81 -8.25 5.20
C SER A 97 2.38 -6.95 4.65
N ASN A 98 3.39 -7.05 3.79
CA ASN A 98 3.89 -6.00 2.91
C ASN A 98 4.18 -6.60 1.53
N ALA A 99 4.14 -5.77 0.48
CA ALA A 99 4.64 -6.15 -0.84
C ALA A 99 6.17 -6.01 -0.83
N LYS A 100 6.85 -7.05 -1.28
CA LYS A 100 8.32 -7.08 -1.36
C LYS A 100 8.75 -7.62 -2.71
N ILE A 101 9.70 -6.95 -3.34
CA ILE A 101 10.35 -7.43 -4.56
C ILE A 101 11.24 -8.62 -4.18
N VAL A 102 11.10 -9.73 -4.90
CA VAL A 102 12.02 -10.88 -4.78
C VAL A 102 13.43 -10.39 -5.09
N ASP A 103 14.42 -10.81 -4.30
CA ASP A 103 15.81 -10.36 -4.36
C ASP A 103 16.06 -8.87 -4.03
N GLU A 104 15.02 -8.11 -3.63
CA GLU A 104 15.12 -6.70 -3.22
C GLU A 104 15.76 -5.76 -4.25
N LYS A 105 15.84 -6.16 -5.53
CA LYS A 105 16.54 -5.41 -6.57
C LYS A 105 15.74 -5.30 -7.87
N ILE A 106 15.92 -4.16 -8.53
CA ILE A 106 15.47 -3.94 -9.91
C ILE A 106 16.73 -3.58 -10.71
N GLU A 107 17.17 -4.51 -11.56
CA GLU A 107 18.41 -4.36 -12.31
C GLU A 107 18.15 -3.85 -13.74
N VAL A 108 18.96 -2.86 -14.12
CA VAL A 108 19.04 -2.31 -15.47
C VAL A 108 20.50 -2.22 -15.90
N HIS A 109 20.74 -2.21 -17.20
CA HIS A 109 22.07 -1.95 -17.77
C HIS A 109 21.95 -0.93 -18.90
N TRP A 110 23.04 -0.22 -19.20
CA TRP A 110 23.14 0.73 -20.31
C TRP A 110 23.82 0.09 -21.51
#